data_AF-A0A536P4N7-F1
#
_entry.id   AF-A0A536P4N7-F1
#
_cell.length_a   1.000
_cell.length_b   1.000
_cell.length_c   1.000
_cell.angle_alpha   90.00
_cell.angle_beta   90.00
_cell.angle_gamma   90.00
#
_symmetry.space_group_name_H-M   'P 1'
#
loop_
_entity.id
_entity.type
_entity.pdbx_description
1 polymer ?
#
loop_
_entity_poly.entity_id
_entity_poly.type
_entity_poly.pdbx_seq_one_letter_code
_entity_poly.pdbx_strand_id
1 'polypeptide(L)'
;MTSLGLLLLRLVMGGLLVGHGSQKVYGMFGGHGPYGTGQRFEKVGLRPGPLWARIGGSAEMAPMIVAWRKVHWGKPIWVTQGGAELPATNLAIAGALVLAGPGAISLDRVLGTRAPWWLSLLAIAGLSTGVVVALQREIHEAAERLRAEELREQAEPKRVEAADVEPEAVLANYSN
;
A
#
# COMPACT_ATOMS: atom_id res chain seq x y z
N MET A 1 29.34 -5.28 -23.02
CA MET A 1 29.38 -5.01 -21.56
C MET A 1 28.00 -4.64 -21.01
N THR A 2 27.27 -3.69 -21.60
CA THR A 2 25.93 -3.26 -21.15
C THR A 2 24.90 -4.39 -20.99
N SER A 3 24.85 -5.35 -21.93
CA SER A 3 23.92 -6.49 -21.85
C SER A 3 24.18 -7.41 -20.65
N LEU A 4 25.45 -7.62 -20.30
CA LEU A 4 25.84 -8.41 -19.11
C LEU A 4 25.49 -7.66 -17.83
N GLY A 5 25.72 -6.34 -17.79
CA GLY A 5 25.33 -5.50 -16.65
C GLY A 5 23.82 -5.51 -16.40
N LEU A 6 23.02 -5.37 -17.47
CA LEU A 6 21.56 -5.46 -17.37
C LEU A 6 21.09 -6.87 -16.98
N LEU A 7 21.73 -7.92 -17.47
CA LEU A 7 21.42 -9.29 -17.05
C LEU A 7 21.70 -9.49 -15.56
N LEU A 8 22.89 -9.10 -15.09
CA LEU A 8 23.26 -9.18 -13.68
C LEU A 8 22.26 -8.42 -12.81
N LEU A 9 21.89 -7.20 -13.20
CA LEU A 9 20.92 -6.40 -12.47
C LEU A 9 19.55 -7.09 -12.40
N ARG A 10 19.08 -7.71 -13.49
CA ARG A 10 17.81 -8.47 -13.48
C ARG A 10 17.88 -9.71 -12.61
N LEU A 11 18.98 -10.45 -12.64
CA LEU A 11 19.14 -11.66 -11.82
C LEU A 11 19.17 -11.32 -10.34
N VAL A 12 19.93 -10.29 -9.95
CA VAL A 12 20.03 -9.86 -8.55
C VAL A 12 18.71 -9.24 -8.09
N MET A 13 18.21 -8.20 -8.78
CA MET A 13 16.98 -7.51 -8.39
C MET A 13 15.77 -8.44 -8.47
N GLY A 14 15.63 -9.18 -9.58
CA GLY A 14 14.53 -10.11 -9.79
C GLY A 14 14.56 -11.27 -8.80
N GLY A 15 15.74 -11.84 -8.54
CA GLY A 15 15.91 -12.90 -7.55
C GLY A 15 15.54 -12.43 -6.13
N LEU A 16 15.98 -11.25 -5.73
CA LEU A 16 15.63 -10.65 -4.44
C LEU A 16 14.13 -10.36 -4.32
N LEU A 17 13.51 -9.82 -5.38
CA LEU A 17 12.05 -9.59 -5.41
C LEU A 17 11.27 -10.90 -5.33
N VAL A 18 11.68 -11.95 -6.04
CA VAL A 18 11.04 -13.27 -5.97
C VAL A 18 11.20 -13.87 -4.57
N GLY A 19 12.38 -13.78 -3.97
CA GLY A 19 12.63 -14.24 -2.60
C GLY A 19 11.77 -13.49 -1.58
N HIS A 20 11.75 -12.16 -1.66
CA HIS A 20 10.96 -11.30 -0.77
C HIS A 20 9.45 -11.47 -0.95
N GLY A 21 8.97 -11.56 -2.19
CA GLY A 21 7.57 -11.88 -2.50
C GLY A 21 7.21 -13.26 -1.94
N SER A 22 8.08 -14.25 -2.11
CA SER A 22 7.88 -15.60 -1.58
C SER A 22 7.78 -15.65 -0.05
N GLN A 23 8.53 -14.81 0.66
CA GLN A 23 8.41 -14.66 2.12
C GLN A 23 7.01 -14.19 2.55
N LYS A 24 6.36 -13.36 1.73
CA LYS A 24 5.01 -12.82 2.01
C LYS A 24 3.89 -13.75 1.56
N VAL A 25 4.00 -14.31 0.35
CA VAL A 25 2.94 -15.15 -0.23
C VAL A 25 2.92 -16.55 0.38
N TYR A 26 4.11 -17.13 0.58
CA TYR A 26 4.27 -18.54 0.95
C TYR A 26 4.96 -18.75 2.30
N GLY A 27 5.61 -17.73 2.86
CA GLY A 27 6.38 -17.87 4.10
C GLY A 27 7.72 -18.59 3.91
N MET A 28 8.20 -18.72 2.66
CA MET A 28 9.49 -19.35 2.36
C MET A 28 10.66 -18.48 2.86
N PHE A 29 11.86 -19.07 2.97
CA PHE A 29 13.09 -18.37 3.38
C PHE A 29 12.98 -17.63 4.72
N GLY A 30 12.31 -18.25 5.71
CA GLY A 30 12.07 -17.63 7.03
C GLY A 30 11.05 -16.49 7.02
N GLY A 31 10.24 -16.39 5.96
CA GLY A 31 9.21 -15.38 5.81
C GLY A 31 8.04 -15.56 6.76
N HIS A 32 7.34 -14.45 7.05
CA HIS A 32 6.20 -14.46 7.99
C HIS A 32 4.91 -15.02 7.34
N GLY A 33 4.95 -15.29 6.03
CA GLY A 33 3.82 -15.79 5.26
C GLY A 33 2.66 -14.79 5.19
N PRO A 34 1.52 -15.24 4.64
CA PRO A 34 0.38 -14.36 4.38
C PRO A 34 -0.30 -13.92 5.68
N TYR A 35 -0.34 -14.79 6.69
CA TYR A 35 -0.97 -14.46 7.98
C TYR A 35 -0.10 -13.54 8.84
N GLY A 36 1.21 -13.79 8.95
CA GLY A 36 2.10 -12.95 9.75
C GLY A 36 2.34 -11.59 9.10
N THR A 37 2.53 -11.55 7.78
CA THR A 37 2.60 -10.28 7.03
C THR A 37 1.24 -9.56 7.04
N GLY A 38 0.15 -10.33 6.97
CA GLY A 38 -1.21 -9.82 7.01
C GLY A 38 -1.50 -8.98 8.25
N GLN A 39 -0.99 -9.37 9.43
CA GLN A 39 -1.14 -8.58 10.65
C GLN A 39 -0.55 -7.16 10.53
N ARG A 40 0.56 -6.98 9.79
CA ARG A 40 1.11 -5.64 9.53
C ARG A 40 0.20 -4.82 8.61
N PHE A 41 -0.41 -5.46 7.61
CA PHE A 41 -1.38 -4.80 6.74
C PHE A 41 -2.63 -4.37 7.50
N GLU A 42 -3.14 -5.20 8.41
CA GLU A 42 -4.30 -4.80 9.22
C GLU A 42 -3.99 -3.63 10.15
N LYS A 43 -2.77 -3.52 10.69
CA LYS A 43 -2.35 -2.37 11.50
C LYS A 43 -2.39 -1.05 10.74
N VAL A 44 -2.23 -1.07 9.42
CA VAL A 44 -2.36 0.11 8.56
C VAL A 44 -3.74 0.24 7.90
N GLY A 45 -4.73 -0.52 8.39
CA GLY A 45 -6.13 -0.48 7.97
C GLY A 45 -6.51 -1.48 6.88
N LEU A 46 -5.54 -2.16 6.25
CA LEU A 46 -5.81 -3.02 5.09
C LEU A 46 -6.33 -4.40 5.51
N ARG A 47 -7.67 -4.58 5.46
CA ARG A 47 -8.37 -5.84 5.78
C ARG A 47 -9.04 -6.47 4.54
N PRO A 48 -9.10 -7.81 4.43
CA PRO A 48 -8.44 -8.81 5.27
C PRO A 48 -6.92 -8.87 5.01
N GLY A 49 -6.09 -8.86 6.07
CA GLY A 49 -4.63 -8.75 5.97
C GLY A 49 -3.95 -9.82 5.09
N PRO A 50 -4.33 -11.11 5.18
CA PRO A 50 -3.71 -12.17 4.38
C PRO A 50 -3.90 -12.01 2.86
N LEU A 51 -5.00 -11.41 2.42
CA LEU A 51 -5.23 -11.12 1.00
C LEU A 51 -4.21 -10.08 0.51
N TRP A 52 -4.02 -9.00 1.28
CA TRP A 52 -3.05 -7.95 0.96
C TRP A 52 -1.61 -8.45 1.00
N ALA A 53 -1.29 -9.39 1.90
CA ALA A 53 0.01 -10.04 1.90
C ALA A 53 0.29 -10.83 0.62
N ARG A 54 -0.73 -11.51 0.06
CA ARG A 54 -0.59 -12.22 -1.21
C ARG A 54 -0.49 -11.27 -2.39
N ILE A 55 -1.35 -10.26 -2.45
CA ILE A 55 -1.35 -9.26 -3.53
C ILE A 55 -0.03 -8.47 -3.51
N GLY A 56 0.37 -7.96 -2.34
CA GLY A 56 1.60 -7.21 -2.17
C GLY A 56 2.86 -8.05 -2.38
N GLY A 57 2.84 -9.33 -2.06
CA GLY A 57 3.95 -10.25 -2.36
C GLY A 57 4.04 -10.66 -3.83
N SER A 58 2.92 -10.62 -4.57
CA SER A 58 2.88 -10.97 -6.00
C SER A 58 3.20 -9.78 -6.91
N ALA A 59 2.94 -8.56 -6.44
CA ALA A 59 3.12 -7.33 -7.21
C ALA A 59 3.79 -6.24 -6.38
N GLU A 60 5.08 -6.43 -6.04
CA GLU A 60 5.85 -5.60 -5.08
C GLU A 60 5.90 -4.09 -5.40
N MET A 61 5.71 -3.67 -6.67
CA MET A 61 5.70 -2.25 -7.02
C MET A 61 4.49 -1.49 -6.46
N ALA A 62 3.31 -2.11 -6.43
CA ALA A 62 2.09 -1.48 -5.92
C ALA A 62 2.15 -1.15 -4.41
N PRO A 63 2.52 -2.08 -3.50
CA PRO A 63 2.66 -1.77 -2.09
C PRO A 63 3.81 -0.80 -1.81
N MET A 64 4.85 -0.72 -2.64
CA MET A 64 5.90 0.32 -2.49
C MET A 64 5.33 1.73 -2.67
N ILE A 65 4.50 1.95 -3.68
CA ILE A 65 3.85 3.24 -3.92
C ILE A 65 2.90 3.60 -2.76
N VAL A 66 2.08 2.64 -2.32
CA VAL A 66 1.14 2.83 -1.21
C VAL A 66 1.89 3.08 0.11
N ALA A 67 2.93 2.30 0.41
CA ALA A 67 3.73 2.46 1.62
C ALA A 67 4.44 3.83 1.64
N TRP A 68 4.98 4.28 0.51
CA TRP A 68 5.54 5.63 0.39
C TRP A 68 4.48 6.66 0.79
N ARG A 69 3.29 6.60 0.20
CA ARG A 69 2.21 7.54 0.47
C ARG A 69 1.72 7.53 1.92
N LYS A 70 1.60 6.35 2.55
CA LYS A 70 1.01 6.22 3.89
C LYS A 70 1.99 6.36 5.03
N VAL A 71 3.15 5.72 4.91
CA VAL A 71 4.06 5.49 6.04
C VAL A 71 5.26 6.42 5.98
N HIS A 72 5.65 6.86 4.78
CA HIS A 72 6.86 7.66 4.57
C HIS A 72 6.55 9.13 4.21
N TRP A 73 5.28 9.47 3.97
CA TRP A 73 4.90 10.84 3.66
C TRP A 73 5.16 11.78 4.83
N GLY A 74 5.75 12.95 4.53
CA GLY A 74 6.12 13.94 5.54
C GLY A 74 7.36 13.58 6.37
N LYS A 75 8.00 12.43 6.11
CA LYS A 75 9.28 12.05 6.75
C LYS A 75 10.47 12.40 5.86
N PRO A 76 11.67 12.57 6.43
CA PRO A 76 12.91 12.69 5.67
C PRO A 76 13.13 11.49 4.75
N ILE A 77 13.92 11.63 3.68
CA ILE A 77 14.07 10.58 2.67
C ILE A 77 14.76 9.32 3.21
N TRP A 78 15.69 9.46 4.15
CA TRP A 78 16.60 8.40 4.59
C TRP A 78 15.91 7.27 5.36
N VAL A 79 16.28 6.02 5.06
CA VAL A 79 15.69 4.83 5.69
C VAL A 79 15.90 4.79 7.20
N THR A 80 17.02 5.33 7.69
CA THR A 80 17.37 5.41 9.12
C THR A 80 16.38 6.28 9.91
N GLN A 81 15.67 7.17 9.22
CA GLN A 81 14.65 8.06 9.79
C GLN A 81 13.23 7.59 9.44
N GLY A 82 13.10 6.35 8.96
CA GLY A 82 11.84 5.79 8.49
C GLY A 82 11.35 6.42 7.18
N GLY A 83 12.27 6.88 6.34
CA GLY A 83 12.03 7.51 5.04
C GLY A 83 11.82 6.55 3.87
N ALA A 84 11.51 7.12 2.70
CA ALA A 84 11.16 6.38 1.49
C ALA A 84 12.36 5.95 0.61
N GLU A 85 13.60 6.10 1.07
CA GLU A 85 14.82 5.81 0.30
C GLU A 85 14.81 4.44 -0.38
N LEU A 86 14.50 3.37 0.36
CA LEU A 86 14.46 2.00 -0.17
C LEU A 86 13.36 1.78 -1.23
N PRO A 87 12.07 2.08 -0.95
CA PRO A 87 11.04 1.93 -1.98
C PRO A 87 11.27 2.85 -3.18
N ALA A 88 11.80 4.06 -2.97
CA ALA A 88 12.16 4.97 -4.06
C ALA A 88 13.24 4.41 -4.97
N THR A 89 14.32 3.88 -4.38
CA THR A 89 15.42 3.27 -5.11
C THR A 89 14.94 2.05 -5.90
N ASN A 90 14.13 1.19 -5.28
CA ASN A 90 13.57 0.01 -5.94
C ASN A 90 12.65 0.36 -7.10
N LEU A 91 11.80 1.40 -6.95
CA LEU A 91 10.96 1.91 -8.03
C LEU A 91 11.79 2.50 -9.17
N ALA A 92 12.85 3.25 -8.87
CA ALA A 92 13.75 3.81 -9.87
C ALA A 92 14.48 2.72 -10.67
N ILE A 93 15.02 1.70 -9.99
CA ILE A 93 15.69 0.55 -10.63
C ILE A 93 14.69 -0.22 -11.50
N ALA A 94 13.50 -0.52 -10.97
CA ALA A 94 12.46 -1.23 -11.71
C ALA A 94 12.03 -0.44 -12.96
N GLY A 95 11.81 0.87 -12.83
CA GLY A 95 11.47 1.75 -13.94
C GLY A 95 12.56 1.80 -15.01
N ALA A 96 13.83 1.92 -14.59
CA ALA A 96 14.97 1.89 -15.50
C ALA A 96 15.06 0.57 -16.27
N LEU A 97 14.80 -0.57 -15.62
CA LEU A 97 14.80 -1.89 -16.26
C LEU A 97 13.66 -2.05 -17.28
N VAL A 98 12.47 -1.50 -16.99
CA VAL A 98 11.33 -1.47 -17.92
C VAL A 98 11.67 -0.65 -19.15
N LEU A 99 12.21 0.56 -18.96
CA LEU A 99 12.59 1.47 -20.05
C LEU A 99 13.75 0.91 -20.90
N ALA A 100 14.72 0.23 -20.26
CA ALA A 100 15.83 -0.42 -20.95
C ALA A 100 15.39 -1.64 -21.80
N GLY A 101 14.16 -2.14 -21.61
CA GLY A 101 13.63 -3.31 -22.32
C GLY A 101 14.32 -4.63 -21.92
N PRO A 102 14.08 -5.73 -22.66
CA PRO A 102 14.61 -7.07 -22.32
C PRO A 102 16.12 -7.23 -22.54
N GLY A 103 16.74 -6.42 -23.42
CA GLY A 103 18.17 -6.47 -23.73
C GLY A 103 18.56 -7.59 -24.71
N ALA A 104 19.87 -7.79 -24.91
CA ALA A 104 20.39 -8.75 -25.88
C ALA A 104 20.48 -10.19 -25.36
N ILE A 105 20.57 -10.36 -24.03
CA ILE A 105 20.57 -11.65 -23.35
C ILE A 105 19.24 -11.75 -22.61
N SER A 106 18.20 -12.08 -23.35
CA SER A 106 16.83 -12.16 -22.85
C SER A 106 16.24 -13.53 -23.14
N LEU A 107 15.38 -14.00 -22.23
CA LEU A 107 14.85 -15.36 -22.29
C LEU A 107 13.99 -15.60 -23.54
N ASP A 108 13.22 -14.60 -23.96
CA ASP A 108 12.43 -14.59 -25.19
C ASP A 108 13.33 -14.79 -26.43
N ARG A 109 14.49 -14.12 -26.48
CA ARG A 109 15.44 -14.25 -27.59
C ARG A 109 16.13 -15.61 -27.61
N VAL A 110 16.50 -16.14 -26.44
CA VAL A 110 17.12 -17.48 -26.33
C VAL A 110 16.13 -18.58 -26.70
N LEU A 111 14.87 -18.45 -26.28
CA LEU A 111 13.80 -19.39 -26.58
C LEU A 111 13.16 -19.16 -27.96
N GLY A 112 13.61 -18.15 -28.72
CA GLY A 112 13.03 -17.77 -30.01
C GLY A 112 11.58 -17.30 -29.95
N THR A 113 11.08 -16.95 -28.76
CA THR A 113 9.72 -16.48 -28.55
C THR A 113 9.68 -14.96 -28.59
N ARG A 114 8.59 -14.38 -29.10
CA ARG A 114 8.29 -12.96 -28.91
C ARG A 114 6.94 -12.88 -28.23
N ALA A 115 6.95 -12.42 -26.99
CA ALA A 115 5.69 -12.13 -26.29
C ALA A 115 4.93 -11.09 -27.12
N PRO A 116 3.70 -11.38 -27.56
CA PRO A 116 2.92 -10.39 -28.28
C PRO A 116 2.64 -9.19 -27.38
N TRP A 117 2.67 -7.99 -27.96
CA TRP A 117 2.58 -6.70 -27.27
C TRP A 117 1.34 -6.56 -26.35
N TRP A 118 0.24 -7.27 -26.64
CA TRP A 118 -0.96 -7.26 -25.81
C TRP A 118 -0.74 -7.88 -24.43
N LEU A 119 0.24 -8.80 -24.27
CA LEU A 119 0.62 -9.30 -22.94
C LEU A 119 1.20 -8.18 -22.07
N SER A 120 1.96 -7.25 -22.67
CA SER A 120 2.45 -6.07 -21.95
C SER A 120 1.30 -5.16 -21.52
N LEU A 121 0.23 -5.04 -22.34
CA LEU A 121 -0.97 -4.32 -21.93
C LEU A 121 -1.69 -4.98 -20.76
N LEU A 122 -1.79 -6.31 -20.76
CA LEU A 122 -2.38 -7.04 -19.63
C LEU A 122 -1.55 -6.88 -18.36
N ALA A 123 -0.22 -6.90 -18.47
CA ALA A 123 0.67 -6.66 -17.33
C ALA A 123 0.51 -5.24 -16.76
N ILE A 124 0.46 -4.22 -17.62
CA ILE A 124 0.22 -2.84 -17.22
C ILE A 124 -1.17 -2.69 -16.60
N ALA A 125 -2.21 -3.19 -17.25
CA ALA A 125 -3.58 -3.14 -16.76
C ALA A 125 -3.73 -3.83 -15.40
N GLY A 126 -3.09 -4.99 -15.22
CA GLY A 126 -3.06 -5.71 -13.95
C GLY A 126 -2.37 -4.90 -12.84
N LEU A 127 -1.20 -4.31 -13.13
CA LEU A 127 -0.46 -3.49 -12.17
C LEU A 127 -1.25 -2.22 -11.80
N SER A 128 -1.79 -1.51 -12.79
CA SER A 128 -2.61 -0.32 -12.60
C SER A 128 -3.88 -0.63 -11.81
N THR A 129 -4.59 -1.72 -12.13
CA THR A 129 -5.77 -2.16 -11.38
C THR A 129 -5.42 -2.47 -9.94
N GLY A 130 -4.29 -3.17 -9.69
CA GLY A 130 -3.82 -3.47 -8.35
C GLY A 130 -3.55 -2.21 -7.51
N VAL A 131 -2.94 -1.18 -8.11
CA VAL A 131 -2.74 0.13 -7.46
C VAL A 131 -4.07 0.83 -7.20
N VAL A 132 -4.97 0.88 -8.19
CA VAL A 132 -6.28 1.55 -8.05
C VAL A 132 -7.12 0.88 -6.96
N VAL A 133 -7.21 -0.45 -6.94
CA VAL A 133 -7.95 -1.19 -5.91
C VAL A 133 -7.36 -0.97 -4.52
N ALA A 134 -6.03 -0.94 -4.41
CA ALA A 134 -5.35 -0.63 -3.15
C ALA A 134 -5.69 0.78 -2.65
N LEU A 135 -5.73 1.78 -3.53
CA LEU A 135 -6.05 3.17 -3.18
C LEU A 135 -7.55 3.41 -2.95
N GLN A 136 -8.44 2.78 -3.72
CA GLN A 136 -9.89 2.98 -3.64
C GLN A 136 -10.48 2.58 -2.29
N ARG A 137 -9.97 1.49 -1.69
CA ARG A 137 -10.44 1.03 -0.39
C ARG A 137 -10.12 2.01 0.73
N GLU A 138 -9.01 2.74 0.62
CA GLU A 138 -8.62 3.75 1.60
C GLU A 138 -9.52 4.98 1.53
N ILE A 139 -9.93 5.38 0.32
CA ILE A 139 -10.88 6.48 0.12
C ILE A 139 -12.24 6.10 0.71
N HIS A 140 -12.67 4.85 0.55
CA HIS A 140 -13.96 4.38 1.08
C HIS A 140 -13.97 4.37 2.61
N GLU A 141 -12.92 3.83 3.24
CA GLU A 141 -12.79 3.84 4.70
C GLU A 141 -12.68 5.25 5.27
N ALA A 142 -11.96 6.16 4.60
CA ALA A 142 -11.89 7.56 5.03
C ALA A 142 -13.25 8.26 4.93
N ALA A 143 -14.01 7.99 3.85
CA ALA A 143 -15.34 8.55 3.67
C ALA A 143 -16.32 8.02 4.73
N GLU A 144 -16.24 6.74 5.11
CA GLU A 144 -17.08 6.20 6.20
C GLU A 144 -16.72 6.79 7.56
N ARG A 145 -15.44 7.02 7.86
CA ARG A 145 -15.02 7.67 9.12
C ARG A 145 -15.55 9.10 9.22
N LEU A 146 -15.43 9.89 8.14
CA LEU A 146 -15.96 11.25 8.10
C LEU A 146 -17.48 11.27 8.30
N ARG A 147 -18.22 10.39 7.60
CA ARG A 147 -19.68 10.25 7.79
C ARG A 147 -20.03 9.83 9.21
N ALA A 148 -19.27 8.92 9.81
CA ALA A 148 -19.50 8.47 11.18
C ALA A 148 -19.21 9.60 12.20
N GLU A 149 -18.22 10.45 11.95
CA GLU A 149 -17.92 11.65 12.74
C GLU A 149 -19.02 12.71 12.59
N GLU A 150 -19.46 13.03 11.37
CA GLU A 150 -20.58 13.95 11.11
C GLU A 150 -21.86 13.47 11.80
N LEU A 151 -22.18 12.17 11.72
CA LEU A 151 -23.32 11.58 12.40
C LEU A 151 -23.18 11.63 13.93
N ARG A 152 -21.96 11.50 14.47
CA ARG A 152 -21.70 11.64 15.91
C ARG A 152 -21.86 13.09 16.37
N GLU A 153 -21.36 14.04 15.61
CA GLU A 153 -21.50 15.48 15.89
C GLU A 153 -22.97 15.91 15.83
N GLN A 154 -23.74 15.40 14.87
CA GLN A 154 -25.18 15.62 14.79
C GLN A 154 -25.95 14.90 15.91
N ALA A 155 -25.47 13.75 16.37
CA ALA A 155 -26.07 12.95 17.44
C ALA A 155 -25.59 13.33 18.85
N GLU A 156 -24.63 14.25 19.01
CA GLU A 156 -24.36 14.97 20.26
C GLU A 156 -25.27 16.20 20.31
N PRO A 157 -26.51 16.11 20.82
CA PRO A 157 -27.35 17.29 20.98
C PRO A 157 -26.63 18.21 21.98
N LYS A 158 -26.32 19.45 21.59
CA LYS A 158 -25.93 20.63 22.41
C LYS A 158 -25.99 20.40 23.94
N ARG A 159 -25.16 19.49 24.48
CA ARG A 159 -25.20 19.13 25.91
C ARG A 159 -24.62 20.25 26.76
N VAL A 160 -23.90 21.14 26.10
CA VAL A 160 -23.37 22.38 26.67
C VAL A 160 -24.47 23.42 26.92
N GLU A 161 -25.58 23.42 26.17
CA GLU A 161 -26.65 24.44 26.37
C GLU A 161 -27.64 24.05 27.49
N ALA A 162 -27.67 22.78 27.91
CA ALA A 162 -28.49 22.32 29.04
C ALA A 162 -27.73 22.24 30.37
N ALA A 163 -26.40 22.38 30.36
CA ALA A 163 -25.58 22.38 31.57
C ALA A 163 -25.46 23.77 32.23
N ASP A 164 -25.81 24.84 31.51
CA ASP A 164 -25.73 26.23 31.99
C ASP A 164 -27.09 26.79 32.50
N VAL A 165 -28.12 25.95 32.67
CA VAL A 165 -29.36 26.38 33.31
C VAL A 165 -29.27 26.15 34.82
N GLU A 166 -28.83 27.21 35.52
CA GLU A 166 -28.86 27.36 36.98
C GLU A 166 -30.18 26.83 37.59
N PRO A 167 -30.13 25.92 38.59
CA PRO A 167 -31.33 25.34 39.22
C PRO A 167 -32.11 26.32 40.12
N GLU A 168 -31.62 27.53 40.37
CA GLU A 168 -32.27 28.48 41.28
C GLU A 168 -33.60 29.06 40.75
N ALA A 169 -33.87 29.01 39.45
CA ALA A 169 -35.08 29.62 38.89
C ALA A 169 -36.38 28.80 39.07
N VAL A 170 -36.29 27.51 39.44
CA VAL A 170 -37.47 26.62 39.49
C VAL A 170 -38.15 26.59 40.86
N LEU A 171 -37.45 26.94 41.94
CA LEU A 171 -37.99 26.86 43.31
C LEU A 171 -38.79 28.10 43.76
N ALA A 172 -38.77 29.19 42.99
CA ALA A 172 -39.49 30.43 43.35
C ALA A 172 -41.00 30.40 43.03
N ASN A 173 -41.49 29.41 42.27
CA ASN A 173 -42.88 29.39 41.76
C ASN A 173 -43.88 28.53 42.55
N TYR A 174 -43.51 27.99 43.71
CA TYR A 174 -44.40 27.14 44.54
C TYR A 174 -44.76 27.74 45.91
N SER A 175 -44.52 29.04 46.12
CA SER A 175 -44.75 29.72 47.40
C SER A 175 -45.74 30.89 47.31
N ASN A 176 -46.90 30.68 46.68
CA ASN A 176 -48.07 31.57 46.82
C ASN A 176 -49.36 30.76 46.92
#